data_AF-A0A7J9HU18-F1
#
_entry.id   AF-A0A7J9HU18-F1
#
_cell.length_a   1.000
_cell.length_b   1.000
_cell.length_c   1.000
_cell.angle_alpha   90.00
_cell.angle_beta   90.00
_cell.angle_gamma   90.00
#
_symmetry.space_group_name_H-M   'P 1'
#
loop_
_entity.id
_entity.type
_entity.pdbx_description
1 polymer ?
#
loop_
_entity_poly.entity_id
_entity_poly.type
_entity_poly.pdbx_seq_one_letter_code
_entity_poly.pdbx_strand_id
1 'polypeptide(L)'
;MQVQVKLLGTQFGVAAPDVPLPKNIQLTNDGFICPKASMQGKNEMQVCCRKDPKFKANVTIDEEFLPRQSGDLTIMYDVTRTYDSNYWAQVTILNLNPLGRLDNWKLSFDWMRDEFIYTMKGAYPYVVDSSDCIFGTQGQHYRDLDFATVLNCERRPTIIDLPPTKANDTTLGLIPNCCRNGTILPPSMDPSKSSSVFQMQVFKMPPDLNRSELSPPQNWKINGSLNPDYKCGPPVRVSPSQFPDPSGLPSNTTAVASWQVVCNITHPKGASPKCCVSFSSYYNDSVVPCRTCACGCPSNTARTCSTTAPAVLLPPEALLFPFENRTAMAQAWADLKHRTVPNPMPCGDNCGVSINWHVLTDYSRGWSARITIFNWDETAFPDWFAAVQMDEATRGFQKMYSFNGSALELNGVNNTIIMQGLPGLNYIVGETDGANPKKDPRVPGKQQTVVSFTKKNTPGINVAAGDGFPSKVFFNGEECALPSVLPTNNSNREGSTAILSIFLAVFVFIVLHQ
;
A
#
# COMPACT_ATOMS: atom_id res chain seq x y z
N MET A 1 -30.61 -14.24 5.95
CA MET A 1 -29.52 -13.77 5.08
C MET A 1 -29.71 -14.38 3.70
N GLN A 2 -29.62 -13.59 2.64
CA GLN A 2 -29.69 -14.06 1.25
C GLN A 2 -28.44 -13.54 0.53
N VAL A 3 -27.73 -14.41 -0.17
CA VAL A 3 -26.53 -14.07 -0.94
C VAL A 3 -26.77 -14.49 -2.38
N GLN A 4 -26.57 -13.56 -3.32
CA GLN A 4 -26.67 -13.84 -4.75
C GLN A 4 -25.26 -13.96 -5.33
N VAL A 5 -24.92 -15.14 -5.84
CA VAL A 5 -23.63 -15.41 -6.48
C VAL A 5 -23.83 -15.40 -7.99
N LYS A 6 -23.25 -14.40 -8.68
CA LYS A 6 -23.27 -14.32 -10.14
C LYS A 6 -22.11 -15.13 -10.70
N LEU A 7 -22.42 -16.21 -11.41
CA LEU A 7 -21.42 -17.04 -12.08
C LEU A 7 -21.24 -16.55 -13.53
N LEU A 8 -19.99 -16.25 -13.91
CA LEU A 8 -19.62 -15.92 -15.28
C LEU A 8 -18.49 -16.87 -15.69
N GLY A 9 -18.76 -17.74 -16.65
CA GLY A 9 -17.80 -18.74 -17.10
C GLY A 9 -18.11 -19.26 -18.49
N THR A 10 -17.08 -19.70 -19.22
CA THR A 10 -17.19 -20.30 -20.55
C THR A 10 -16.91 -21.80 -20.46
N GLN A 11 -17.96 -22.61 -20.33
CA GLN A 11 -17.79 -24.06 -20.52
C GLN A 11 -17.75 -24.35 -22.02
N PHE A 12 -16.63 -24.88 -22.51
CA PHE A 12 -16.52 -25.33 -23.89
C PHE A 12 -17.46 -26.52 -24.15
N GLY A 13 -18.25 -26.45 -25.24
CA GLY A 13 -19.07 -27.58 -25.71
C GLY A 13 -20.57 -27.54 -25.34
N VAL A 14 -21.07 -26.49 -24.70
CA VAL A 14 -22.52 -26.31 -24.44
C VAL A 14 -23.09 -25.29 -25.43
N ALA A 15 -23.97 -25.73 -26.33
CA ALA A 15 -24.64 -24.85 -27.29
C ALA A 15 -25.82 -24.11 -26.64
N ALA A 16 -26.05 -22.86 -27.05
CA ALA A 16 -27.22 -22.10 -26.61
C ALA A 16 -28.51 -22.87 -26.96
N PRO A 17 -29.51 -22.93 -26.06
CA PRO A 17 -29.77 -22.01 -24.94
C PRO A 17 -29.39 -22.55 -23.53
N ASP A 18 -28.60 -23.62 -23.44
CA ASP A 18 -28.35 -24.27 -22.15
C ASP A 18 -27.19 -23.58 -21.39
N VAL A 19 -27.43 -23.23 -20.13
CA VAL A 19 -26.45 -22.57 -19.25
C VAL A 19 -26.00 -23.58 -18.19
N PRO A 20 -24.72 -23.99 -18.18
CA PRO A 20 -24.24 -24.96 -17.22
C PRO A 20 -24.11 -24.32 -15.84
N LEU A 21 -24.90 -24.84 -14.89
CA LEU A 21 -24.83 -24.49 -13.48
C LEU A 21 -24.09 -25.58 -12.67
N PRO A 22 -23.47 -25.24 -11.53
CA PRO A 22 -22.82 -26.21 -10.67
C PRO A 22 -23.78 -27.33 -10.26
N LYS A 23 -23.28 -28.57 -10.14
CA LYS A 23 -24.11 -29.71 -9.72
C LYS A 23 -24.62 -29.59 -8.28
N ASN A 24 -23.93 -28.84 -7.43
CA ASN A 24 -24.28 -28.65 -6.02
C ASN A 24 -23.72 -27.33 -5.49
N ILE A 25 -24.39 -26.74 -4.48
CA ILE A 25 -23.89 -25.62 -3.68
C ILE A 25 -24.05 -26.04 -2.21
N GLN A 26 -22.97 -25.96 -1.45
CA GLN A 26 -22.94 -26.27 -0.03
C GLN A 26 -22.34 -25.09 0.74
N LEU A 27 -22.79 -24.90 1.97
CA LEU A 27 -22.11 -24.00 2.91
C LEU A 27 -20.95 -24.75 3.54
N THR A 28 -19.78 -24.10 3.60
CA THR A 28 -18.59 -24.65 4.25
C THR A 28 -18.72 -24.66 5.79
N ASN A 29 -19.68 -23.92 6.34
CA ASN A 29 -19.89 -23.85 7.79
C ASN A 29 -20.70 -25.07 8.28
N ASP A 30 -20.19 -25.72 9.32
CA ASP A 30 -20.89 -26.83 9.98
C ASP A 30 -22.19 -26.39 10.67
N GLY A 31 -23.10 -27.35 10.89
CA GLY A 31 -24.36 -27.11 11.62
C GLY A 31 -25.51 -26.56 10.77
N PHE A 32 -25.40 -26.58 9.44
CA PHE A 32 -26.47 -26.21 8.51
C PHE A 32 -26.80 -27.36 7.56
N ILE A 33 -28.07 -27.70 7.44
CA ILE A 33 -28.59 -28.61 6.41
C ILE A 33 -28.98 -27.77 5.19
N CYS A 34 -28.21 -27.92 4.12
CA CYS A 34 -28.55 -27.41 2.80
C CYS A 34 -29.25 -28.53 2.00
N PRO A 35 -30.55 -28.40 1.68
CA PRO A 35 -31.21 -29.34 0.77
C PRO A 35 -30.62 -29.23 -0.64
N LYS A 36 -30.93 -30.21 -1.50
CA LYS A 36 -30.51 -30.18 -2.91
C LYS A 36 -30.99 -28.88 -3.56
N ALA A 37 -30.09 -28.20 -4.25
CA ALA A 37 -30.40 -26.92 -4.87
C ALA A 37 -31.54 -27.06 -5.89
N SER A 38 -32.47 -26.11 -5.86
CA SER A 38 -33.59 -26.04 -6.80
C SER A 38 -33.22 -25.15 -7.98
N MET A 39 -33.50 -25.63 -9.19
CA MET A 39 -33.32 -24.85 -10.41
C MET A 39 -34.56 -23.98 -10.62
N GLN A 40 -34.37 -22.67 -10.72
CA GLN A 40 -35.39 -21.75 -11.22
C GLN A 40 -35.09 -21.43 -12.68
N GLY A 41 -35.81 -22.09 -13.59
CA GLY A 41 -35.53 -22.01 -15.02
C GLY A 41 -34.19 -22.66 -15.40
N LYS A 42 -33.54 -22.14 -16.46
CA LYS A 42 -32.29 -22.69 -16.99
C LYS A 42 -31.02 -22.05 -16.41
N ASN A 43 -31.14 -20.86 -15.80
CA ASN A 43 -29.99 -19.99 -15.51
C ASN A 43 -29.85 -19.62 -14.03
N GLU A 44 -30.78 -20.04 -13.17
CA GLU A 44 -30.77 -19.71 -11.76
C GLU A 44 -30.88 -20.96 -10.90
N MET A 45 -30.06 -21.03 -9.85
CA MET A 45 -30.07 -22.10 -8.87
C MET A 45 -30.16 -21.50 -7.47
N GLN A 46 -31.08 -22.01 -6.66
CA GLN A 46 -31.33 -21.53 -5.30
C GLN A 46 -31.15 -22.66 -4.30
N VAL A 47 -30.53 -22.35 -3.15
CA VAL A 47 -30.43 -23.28 -2.02
C VAL A 47 -30.76 -22.53 -0.74
N CYS A 48 -31.69 -23.07 0.03
CA CYS A 48 -32.09 -22.51 1.32
C CYS A 48 -31.58 -23.42 2.44
N CYS A 49 -30.41 -23.08 2.99
CA CYS A 49 -29.83 -23.83 4.10
C CYS A 49 -30.49 -23.43 5.42
N ARG A 50 -30.80 -24.42 6.26
CA ARG A 50 -31.40 -24.23 7.59
C ARG A 50 -30.47 -24.78 8.65
N LYS A 51 -30.45 -24.18 9.84
CA LYS A 51 -29.66 -24.69 10.97
C LYS A 51 -30.14 -26.11 11.33
N ASP A 52 -29.22 -27.04 11.51
CA ASP A 52 -29.53 -28.41 11.89
C ASP A 52 -29.88 -28.49 13.39
N PRO A 53 -31.13 -28.81 13.77
CA PRO A 53 -31.52 -28.92 15.17
C PRO A 53 -30.98 -30.18 15.87
N LYS A 54 -30.43 -31.14 15.11
CA LYS A 54 -29.89 -32.42 15.62
C LYS A 54 -28.37 -32.48 15.62
N PHE A 55 -27.70 -31.48 15.05
CA PHE A 55 -26.24 -31.41 15.05
C PHE A 55 -25.75 -31.24 16.49
N LYS A 56 -25.20 -32.31 17.04
CA LYS A 56 -24.32 -32.30 18.21
C LYS A 56 -22.91 -32.52 17.68
N ALA A 57 -22.03 -31.56 17.92
CA ALA A 57 -20.64 -31.60 17.52
C ALA A 57 -19.97 -32.87 18.11
N ASN A 58 -19.83 -33.92 17.30
CA ASN A 58 -18.98 -35.06 17.62
C ASN A 58 -17.59 -34.73 17.06
N VAL A 59 -16.84 -33.92 17.81
CA VAL A 59 -15.59 -33.32 17.34
C VAL A 59 -14.41 -33.95 18.07
N THR A 60 -13.58 -34.68 17.33
CA THR A 60 -12.17 -34.91 17.69
C THR A 60 -11.42 -33.59 17.57
N ILE A 61 -10.59 -33.30 18.58
CA ILE A 61 -10.12 -31.96 18.99
C ILE A 61 -9.28 -31.18 17.96
N ASP A 62 -8.94 -31.73 16.80
CA ASP A 62 -7.97 -31.13 15.87
C ASP A 62 -8.54 -30.47 14.59
N GLU A 63 -9.86 -30.52 14.32
CA GLU A 63 -10.42 -30.09 13.01
C GLU A 63 -11.49 -28.96 13.05
N GLU A 64 -11.58 -28.15 14.12
CA GLU A 64 -12.67 -27.15 14.26
C GLU A 64 -12.34 -25.73 13.72
N PHE A 65 -11.11 -25.50 13.24
CA PHE A 65 -10.65 -24.16 12.85
C PHE A 65 -10.02 -24.14 11.46
N LEU A 66 -10.38 -23.14 10.66
CA LEU A 66 -9.69 -22.90 9.39
C LEU A 66 -8.24 -22.44 9.66
N PRO A 67 -7.28 -22.86 8.81
CA PRO A 67 -5.90 -22.43 8.97
C PRO A 67 -5.81 -20.91 8.78
N ARG A 68 -4.93 -20.27 9.55
CA ARG A 68 -4.64 -18.85 9.39
C ARG A 68 -4.08 -18.61 8.00
N GLN A 69 -4.61 -17.60 7.33
CA GLN A 69 -4.23 -17.22 5.98
C GLN A 69 -3.21 -16.07 6.04
N SER A 70 -2.42 -15.94 4.97
CA SER A 70 -1.48 -14.84 4.78
C SER A 70 -2.00 -13.90 3.68
N GLY A 71 -1.78 -12.61 3.87
CA GLY A 71 -2.02 -11.55 2.90
C GLY A 71 -1.11 -10.37 3.21
N ASP A 72 -1.28 -9.25 2.52
CA ASP A 72 -0.45 -8.06 2.75
C ASP A 72 -0.62 -7.50 4.17
N LEU A 73 -1.84 -7.55 4.67
CA LEU A 73 -2.21 -7.17 6.03
C LEU A 73 -3.22 -8.16 6.60
N THR A 74 -3.07 -8.47 7.88
CA THR A 74 -4.02 -9.32 8.61
C THR A 74 -4.54 -8.59 9.82
N ILE A 75 -5.85 -8.68 10.05
CA ILE A 75 -6.51 -8.12 11.23
C ILE A 75 -7.08 -9.28 12.04
N MET A 76 -6.61 -9.42 13.27
CA MET A 76 -7.14 -10.37 14.24
C MET A 76 -8.17 -9.67 15.11
N TYR A 77 -9.32 -10.30 15.31
CA TYR A 77 -10.35 -9.91 16.26
C TYR A 77 -10.47 -11.01 17.32
N ASP A 78 -9.90 -10.75 18.48
CA ASP A 78 -9.74 -11.73 19.56
C ASP A 78 -10.58 -11.33 20.76
N VAL A 79 -11.63 -12.09 21.06
CA VAL A 79 -12.41 -11.91 22.29
C VAL A 79 -11.61 -12.50 23.45
N THR A 80 -11.07 -11.65 24.32
CA THR A 80 -10.20 -12.04 25.42
C THR A 80 -10.95 -12.33 26.70
N ARG A 81 -12.09 -11.65 26.92
CA ARG A 81 -12.98 -11.85 28.07
C ARG A 81 -14.41 -11.74 27.61
N THR A 82 -15.28 -12.59 28.12
CA THR A 82 -16.71 -12.55 27.79
C THR A 82 -17.54 -12.56 29.07
N TYR A 83 -18.60 -11.77 29.08
CA TYR A 83 -19.62 -11.71 30.11
C TYR A 83 -20.99 -11.95 29.45
N ASP A 84 -22.05 -11.92 30.25
CA ASP A 84 -23.39 -12.17 29.71
C ASP A 84 -23.76 -11.09 28.68
N SER A 85 -23.71 -9.81 29.00
CA SER A 85 -24.14 -8.74 28.08
C SER A 85 -23.04 -8.04 27.28
N ASN A 86 -21.77 -8.27 27.61
CA ASN A 86 -20.64 -7.57 26.99
C ASN A 86 -19.39 -8.44 26.95
N TYR A 87 -18.39 -8.01 26.20
CA TYR A 87 -17.11 -8.70 26.11
C TYR A 87 -15.98 -7.71 25.80
N TRP A 88 -14.75 -8.13 26.08
CA TRP A 88 -13.54 -7.43 25.67
C TRP A 88 -12.97 -8.10 24.42
N ALA A 89 -12.72 -7.29 23.40
CA ALA A 89 -12.04 -7.70 22.19
C ALA A 89 -10.71 -6.96 22.05
N GLN A 90 -9.66 -7.68 21.70
CA GLN A 90 -8.41 -7.13 21.21
C GLN A 90 -8.41 -7.21 19.69
N VAL A 91 -8.04 -6.10 19.07
CA VAL A 91 -7.81 -6.03 17.63
C VAL A 91 -6.32 -5.85 17.38
N THR A 92 -5.76 -6.71 16.55
CA THR A 92 -4.36 -6.64 16.13
C THR A 92 -4.30 -6.50 14.62
N ILE A 93 -3.80 -5.35 14.16
CA ILE A 93 -3.51 -5.08 12.76
C ILE A 93 -2.04 -5.42 12.56
N LEU A 94 -1.74 -6.40 11.70
CA LEU A 94 -0.38 -6.86 11.42
C LEU A 94 -0.08 -6.66 9.93
N ASN A 95 0.98 -5.90 9.66
CA ASN A 95 1.50 -5.74 8.30
C ASN A 95 2.52 -6.84 8.01
N LEU A 96 2.24 -7.60 6.96
CA LEU A 96 3.09 -8.69 6.49
C LEU A 96 3.78 -8.34 5.16
N ASN A 97 3.35 -7.25 4.50
CA ASN A 97 3.93 -6.85 3.24
C ASN A 97 5.33 -6.22 3.47
N PRO A 98 6.39 -6.76 2.83
CA PRO A 98 7.77 -6.33 3.05
C PRO A 98 8.04 -4.90 2.57
N LEU A 99 7.19 -4.30 1.75
CA LEU A 99 7.28 -2.91 1.31
C LEU A 99 5.99 -2.14 1.61
N GLY A 100 5.02 -2.73 2.31
CA GLY A 100 3.75 -2.09 2.62
C GLY A 100 3.90 -1.17 3.82
N ARG A 101 3.23 -0.03 3.78
CA ARG A 101 3.15 0.91 4.91
C ARG A 101 1.72 1.40 5.07
N LEU A 102 1.35 1.70 6.30
CA LEU A 102 0.15 2.45 6.64
C LEU A 102 0.54 3.60 7.55
N ASP A 103 0.07 4.79 7.23
CA ASP A 103 0.20 6.00 8.02
C ASP A 103 -1.21 6.53 8.32
N ASN A 104 -1.45 7.03 9.54
CA ASN A 104 -2.76 7.52 9.96
C ASN A 104 -3.91 6.55 9.64
N TRP A 105 -3.70 5.24 9.90
CA TRP A 105 -4.69 4.25 9.54
C TRP A 105 -6.08 4.57 10.14
N LYS A 106 -7.10 4.35 9.33
CA LYS A 106 -8.52 4.46 9.67
C LYS A 106 -9.18 3.11 9.42
N LEU A 107 -9.59 2.45 10.50
CA LEU A 107 -10.23 1.15 10.45
C LEU A 107 -11.75 1.31 10.60
N SER A 108 -12.51 0.65 9.75
CA SER A 108 -13.97 0.61 9.86
C SER A 108 -14.49 -0.79 9.61
N PHE A 109 -15.63 -1.11 10.22
CA PHE A 109 -16.33 -2.38 10.09
C PHE A 109 -17.81 -2.16 10.43
N ASP A 110 -18.66 -3.14 10.12
CA ASP A 110 -20.09 -3.09 10.38
C ASP A 110 -20.47 -3.98 11.57
N TRP A 111 -21.16 -3.38 12.53
CA TRP A 111 -21.95 -4.11 13.51
C TRP A 111 -23.16 -4.74 12.82
N MET A 112 -23.43 -6.00 13.16
CA MET A 112 -24.47 -6.79 12.50
C MET A 112 -25.70 -6.97 13.38
N ARG A 113 -25.56 -6.74 14.68
CA ARG A 113 -26.56 -6.97 15.72
C ARG A 113 -26.63 -5.79 16.68
N ASP A 114 -26.50 -4.58 16.13
CA ASP A 114 -26.61 -3.29 16.85
C ASP A 114 -25.71 -3.20 18.09
N GLU A 115 -24.57 -3.89 18.06
CA GLU A 115 -23.52 -3.78 19.06
C GLU A 115 -22.96 -2.36 19.11
N PHE A 116 -22.40 -1.96 20.26
CA PHE A 116 -21.81 -0.63 20.42
C PHE A 116 -20.55 -0.66 21.28
N ILE A 117 -19.71 0.36 21.10
CA ILE A 117 -18.42 0.49 21.76
C ILE A 117 -18.61 1.27 23.05
N TYR A 118 -18.43 0.61 24.19
CA TYR A 118 -18.53 1.24 25.50
C TYR A 118 -17.24 1.98 25.86
N THR A 119 -16.08 1.32 25.79
CA THR A 119 -14.78 1.96 26.07
C THR A 119 -13.66 1.32 25.26
N MET A 120 -12.52 2.01 25.11
CA MET A 120 -11.38 1.57 24.31
C MET A 120 -10.04 1.92 24.96
N LYS A 121 -9.00 1.13 24.64
CA LYS A 121 -7.59 1.38 24.96
C LYS A 121 -6.71 1.10 23.74
N GLY A 122 -5.68 1.91 23.51
CA GLY A 122 -4.73 1.81 22.40
C GLY A 122 -5.23 2.43 21.08
N ALA A 123 -6.52 2.71 20.95
CA ALA A 123 -7.13 3.38 19.81
C ALA A 123 -8.39 4.14 20.27
N TYR A 124 -8.96 4.95 19.38
CA TYR A 124 -10.11 5.78 19.70
C TYR A 124 -11.04 5.93 18.48
N PRO A 125 -12.37 6.08 18.68
CA PRO A 125 -13.25 6.44 17.58
C PRO A 125 -12.91 7.82 17.03
N TYR A 126 -12.98 7.97 15.70
CA TYR A 126 -12.80 9.25 15.02
C TYR A 126 -13.91 10.24 15.39
N VAL A 127 -15.13 9.75 15.57
CA VAL A 127 -16.27 10.49 16.12
C VAL A 127 -16.73 9.81 17.41
N VAL A 128 -16.76 10.60 18.49
CA VAL A 128 -17.32 10.18 19.77
C VAL A 128 -18.69 10.82 19.93
N ASP A 129 -19.72 9.99 19.76
CA ASP A 129 -21.11 10.39 19.94
C ASP A 129 -21.89 9.22 20.55
N SER A 130 -22.47 9.47 21.72
CA SER A 130 -23.31 8.52 22.44
C SER A 130 -24.81 8.80 22.28
N SER A 131 -25.19 9.89 21.60
CA SER A 131 -26.58 10.34 21.45
C SER A 131 -27.47 9.25 20.85
N ASP A 132 -26.97 8.58 19.80
CA ASP A 132 -27.69 7.49 19.13
C ASP A 132 -27.93 6.28 20.06
N CYS A 133 -27.01 5.98 20.98
CA CYS A 133 -27.28 4.95 21.98
C CYS A 133 -28.30 5.42 23.01
N ILE A 134 -28.14 6.64 23.53
CA ILE A 134 -28.97 7.19 24.63
C ILE A 134 -30.44 7.20 24.21
N PHE A 135 -30.73 7.68 22.99
CA PHE A 135 -32.08 7.80 22.48
C PHE A 135 -32.53 6.60 21.63
N GLY A 136 -31.63 5.65 21.36
CA GLY A 136 -31.88 4.45 20.56
C GLY A 136 -32.29 3.22 21.36
N THR A 137 -32.22 2.06 20.72
CA THR A 137 -32.58 0.76 21.31
C THR A 137 -31.64 0.35 22.45
N GLN A 138 -30.39 0.79 22.39
CA GLN A 138 -29.34 0.51 23.36
C GLN A 138 -29.68 1.13 24.72
N GLY A 139 -30.08 2.40 24.75
CA GLY A 139 -30.54 3.11 25.95
C GLY A 139 -31.84 2.56 26.53
N GLN A 140 -32.75 2.09 25.69
CA GLN A 140 -33.98 1.44 26.14
C GLN A 140 -33.72 0.09 26.83
N HIS A 141 -32.72 -0.65 26.34
CA HIS A 141 -32.34 -1.95 26.86
C HIS A 141 -31.45 -1.85 28.11
N TYR A 142 -30.40 -1.04 28.06
CA TYR A 142 -29.41 -0.87 29.14
C TYR A 142 -29.73 0.32 30.04
N ARG A 143 -30.85 0.26 30.77
CA ARG A 143 -31.35 1.40 31.58
C ARG A 143 -30.41 1.87 32.68
N ASP A 144 -29.64 0.94 33.26
CA ASP A 144 -28.74 1.20 34.37
C ASP A 144 -27.29 1.48 33.93
N LEU A 145 -27.03 1.49 32.62
CA LEU A 145 -25.69 1.73 32.08
C LEU A 145 -25.39 3.24 32.04
N ASP A 146 -24.18 3.62 32.44
CA ASP A 146 -23.72 4.99 32.30
C ASP A 146 -23.30 5.28 30.85
N PHE A 147 -24.20 5.89 30.09
CA PHE A 147 -23.96 6.29 28.70
C PHE A 147 -22.99 7.46 28.54
N ALA A 148 -22.57 8.14 29.62
CA ALA A 148 -21.52 9.16 29.53
C ALA A 148 -20.15 8.54 29.20
N THR A 149 -19.97 7.24 29.50
CA THR A 149 -18.73 6.50 29.18
C THR A 149 -18.73 5.97 27.75
N VAL A 150 -19.90 5.77 27.13
CA VAL A 150 -20.05 5.17 25.80
C VAL A 150 -19.34 6.01 24.74
N LEU A 151 -18.47 5.35 23.97
CA LEU A 151 -17.65 6.04 22.97
C LEU A 151 -18.29 6.12 21.59
N ASN A 152 -18.98 5.08 21.12
CA ASN A 152 -19.55 5.10 19.78
C ASN A 152 -20.71 4.10 19.62
N CYS A 153 -21.77 4.57 18.95
CA CYS A 153 -23.02 3.86 18.71
C CYS A 153 -23.34 3.69 17.22
N GLU A 154 -22.47 4.18 16.35
CA GLU A 154 -22.67 4.10 14.93
C GLU A 154 -22.58 2.65 14.49
N ARG A 155 -23.46 2.23 13.57
CA ARG A 155 -23.40 0.88 12.99
C ARG A 155 -22.05 0.60 12.31
N ARG A 156 -21.42 1.65 11.76
CA ARG A 156 -20.10 1.59 11.11
C ARG A 156 -19.15 2.59 11.77
N PRO A 157 -18.52 2.25 12.90
CA PRO A 157 -17.54 3.13 13.52
C PRO A 157 -16.31 3.29 12.61
N THR A 158 -15.67 4.44 12.69
CA THR A 158 -14.30 4.64 12.20
C THR A 158 -13.36 4.78 13.39
N ILE A 159 -12.38 3.89 13.49
CA ILE A 159 -11.38 3.83 14.55
C ILE A 159 -10.05 4.36 14.03
N ILE A 160 -9.38 5.15 14.85
CA ILE A 160 -8.03 5.68 14.62
C ILE A 160 -7.11 5.32 15.78
N ASP A 161 -5.81 5.27 15.49
CA ASP A 161 -4.80 5.12 16.53
C ASP A 161 -4.65 6.40 17.37
N LEU A 162 -4.04 6.25 18.54
CA LEU A 162 -3.72 7.36 19.42
C LEU A 162 -2.39 8.04 19.02
N PRO A 163 -2.17 9.31 19.42
CA PRO A 163 -0.88 9.95 19.25
C PRO A 163 0.17 9.42 20.23
N PRO A 164 1.48 9.55 19.92
CA PRO A 164 2.58 9.16 20.82
C PRO A 164 2.51 9.76 22.22
N THR A 165 1.92 10.95 22.36
CA THR A 165 1.71 11.60 23.67
C THR A 165 0.79 10.82 24.60
N LYS A 166 -0.01 9.89 24.07
CA LYS A 166 -0.94 9.04 24.81
C LYS A 166 -0.43 7.62 25.06
N ALA A 167 0.78 7.27 24.60
CA ALA A 167 1.32 5.92 24.78
C ALA A 167 1.39 5.47 26.25
N ASN A 168 1.76 6.38 27.16
CA ASN A 168 1.88 6.11 28.59
C ASN A 168 0.63 6.50 29.41
N ASP A 169 -0.48 6.81 28.74
CA ASP A 169 -1.74 7.16 29.41
C ASP A 169 -2.38 5.89 30.00
N THR A 170 -2.68 5.89 31.31
CA THR A 170 -3.24 4.71 32.00
C THR A 170 -4.70 4.41 31.59
N THR A 171 -5.40 5.42 31.10
CA THR A 171 -6.82 5.33 30.73
C THR A 171 -6.95 4.92 29.27
N LEU A 172 -6.27 5.63 28.36
CA LEU A 172 -6.41 5.43 26.91
C LEU A 172 -5.27 4.64 26.29
N GLY A 173 -4.07 4.67 26.85
CA GLY A 173 -2.86 4.05 26.28
C GLY A 173 -2.49 2.72 26.95
N LEU A 174 -1.19 2.54 27.19
CA LEU A 174 -0.57 1.34 27.79
C LEU A 174 -0.93 0.03 27.08
N ILE A 175 -1.10 0.08 25.76
CA ILE A 175 -1.24 -1.10 24.91
C ILE A 175 0.06 -1.26 24.10
N PRO A 176 0.67 -2.46 24.05
CA PRO A 176 1.88 -2.67 23.25
C PRO A 176 1.59 -2.40 21.78
N ASN A 177 2.57 -1.84 21.07
CA ASN A 177 2.46 -1.49 19.66
C ASN A 177 1.34 -0.47 19.31
N CYS A 178 0.74 0.21 20.30
CA CYS A 178 -0.17 1.31 20.06
C CYS A 178 0.55 2.65 19.89
N CYS A 179 -0.27 3.63 19.55
CA CYS A 179 -0.09 5.03 19.84
C CYS A 179 1.01 5.69 19.00
N ARG A 180 0.99 5.42 17.69
CA ARG A 180 1.97 5.94 16.72
C ARG A 180 1.30 6.77 15.62
N ASN A 181 0.22 7.49 15.95
CA ASN A 181 -0.59 8.20 14.94
C ASN A 181 -1.00 7.28 13.77
N GLY A 182 -1.16 5.99 14.02
CA GLY A 182 -1.57 5.04 12.99
C GLY A 182 -0.45 4.65 12.04
N THR A 183 0.81 4.79 12.45
CA THR A 183 1.96 4.32 11.68
C THR A 183 2.18 2.82 11.90
N ILE A 184 2.14 2.05 10.81
CA ILE A 184 2.54 0.64 10.73
C ILE A 184 3.58 0.52 9.61
N LEU A 185 4.81 0.20 10.01
CA LEU A 185 5.95 0.06 9.09
C LEU A 185 5.99 -1.34 8.46
N PRO A 186 6.72 -1.52 7.35
CA PRO A 186 6.99 -2.86 6.84
C PRO A 186 7.94 -3.64 7.76
N PRO A 187 7.78 -4.97 7.85
CA PRO A 187 8.65 -5.84 8.64
C PRO A 187 10.09 -5.87 8.14
N SER A 188 10.33 -5.53 6.87
CA SER A 188 11.68 -5.37 6.33
C SER A 188 12.44 -4.18 6.94
N MET A 189 11.71 -3.19 7.45
CA MET A 189 12.25 -1.95 8.01
C MET A 189 12.39 -2.07 9.53
N ASP A 190 11.28 -2.42 10.21
CA ASP A 190 11.25 -2.62 11.66
C ASP A 190 10.10 -3.57 12.05
N PRO A 191 10.38 -4.86 12.33
CA PRO A 191 9.40 -5.83 12.78
C PRO A 191 8.65 -5.39 14.05
N SER A 192 9.29 -4.65 14.95
CA SER A 192 8.66 -4.17 16.20
C SER A 192 7.59 -3.10 15.93
N LYS A 193 7.70 -2.40 14.80
CA LYS A 193 6.75 -1.38 14.35
C LYS A 193 5.78 -1.86 13.27
N SER A 194 5.73 -3.17 13.01
CA SER A 194 4.91 -3.78 11.95
C SER A 194 3.51 -4.22 12.39
N SER A 195 3.11 -3.89 13.62
CA SER A 195 1.75 -4.13 14.10
C SER A 195 1.19 -2.95 14.88
N SER A 196 -0.13 -2.85 14.95
CA SER A 196 -0.87 -1.94 15.83
C SER A 196 -1.94 -2.72 16.58
N VAL A 197 -2.07 -2.46 17.88
CA VAL A 197 -2.96 -3.21 18.76
C VAL A 197 -3.81 -2.24 19.57
N PHE A 198 -5.09 -2.57 19.71
CA PHE A 198 -6.00 -1.89 20.60
C PHE A 198 -7.02 -2.86 21.18
N GLN A 199 -7.66 -2.45 22.27
CA GLN A 199 -8.69 -3.21 22.95
C GLN A 199 -9.97 -2.37 23.05
N MET A 200 -11.12 -3.04 22.97
CA MET A 200 -12.42 -2.41 23.13
C MET A 200 -13.37 -3.28 23.94
N GLN A 201 -14.18 -2.63 24.76
CA GLN A 201 -15.32 -3.26 25.41
C GLN A 201 -16.55 -3.05 24.55
N VAL A 202 -17.17 -4.16 24.16
CA VAL A 202 -18.34 -4.18 23.26
C VAL A 202 -19.53 -4.71 24.03
N PHE A 203 -20.64 -3.97 23.97
CA PHE A 203 -21.93 -4.41 24.49
C PHE A 203 -22.75 -5.04 23.37
N LYS A 204 -23.39 -6.18 23.68
CA LYS A 204 -24.22 -6.95 22.76
C LYS A 204 -25.66 -6.43 22.80
N MET A 205 -26.49 -6.84 21.86
CA MET A 205 -27.93 -6.61 21.93
C MET A 205 -28.70 -7.93 21.80
N PRO A 206 -29.93 -8.02 22.33
CA PRO A 206 -30.81 -9.17 22.11
C PRO A 206 -30.94 -9.51 20.61
N PRO A 207 -30.98 -10.80 20.24
CA PRO A 207 -31.12 -11.97 21.12
C PRO A 207 -29.79 -12.52 21.69
N ASP A 208 -28.62 -12.07 21.23
CA ASP A 208 -27.32 -12.71 21.50
C ASP A 208 -26.67 -12.23 22.81
N LEU A 209 -27.40 -12.34 23.92
CA LEU A 209 -26.94 -11.95 25.26
C LEU A 209 -26.27 -13.11 26.02
N ASN A 210 -25.93 -14.21 25.36
CA ASN A 210 -25.25 -15.32 26.01
C ASN A 210 -23.73 -15.16 25.91
N ARG A 211 -22.98 -15.47 26.97
CA ARG A 211 -21.50 -15.35 27.01
C ARG A 211 -20.78 -16.13 25.90
N SER A 212 -21.40 -17.22 25.43
CA SER A 212 -20.86 -18.09 24.37
C SER A 212 -21.26 -17.65 22.97
N GLU A 213 -22.27 -16.78 22.83
CA GLU A 213 -22.75 -16.28 21.54
C GLU A 213 -21.95 -15.03 21.17
N LEU A 214 -20.93 -15.25 20.33
CA LEU A 214 -20.02 -14.21 19.88
C LEU A 214 -20.04 -14.16 18.34
N SER A 215 -20.31 -12.98 17.78
CA SER A 215 -20.22 -12.72 16.35
C SER A 215 -19.17 -11.65 16.06
N PRO A 216 -18.31 -11.84 15.04
CA PRO A 216 -17.37 -10.81 14.65
C PRO A 216 -18.06 -9.73 13.81
N PRO A 217 -17.57 -8.47 13.87
CA PRO A 217 -17.94 -7.44 12.91
C PRO A 217 -17.70 -7.89 11.46
N GLN A 218 -18.43 -7.29 10.51
CA GLN A 218 -18.33 -7.63 9.09
C GLN A 218 -17.82 -6.44 8.27
N ASN A 219 -17.58 -6.65 6.97
CA ASN A 219 -17.27 -5.57 6.02
C ASN A 219 -16.10 -4.67 6.44
N TRP A 220 -15.04 -5.28 6.95
CA TRP A 220 -13.82 -4.59 7.38
C TRP A 220 -13.20 -3.78 6.24
N LYS A 221 -12.76 -2.57 6.54
CA LYS A 221 -12.03 -1.69 5.63
C LYS A 221 -10.96 -0.94 6.40
N ILE A 222 -9.77 -0.87 5.83
CA ILE A 222 -8.66 -0.11 6.38
C ILE A 222 -8.09 0.79 5.31
N ASN A 223 -7.95 2.07 5.63
CA ASN A 223 -7.38 3.08 4.76
C ASN A 223 -6.25 3.79 5.51
N GLY A 224 -5.31 4.39 4.79
CA GLY A 224 -4.28 5.27 5.38
C GLY A 224 -4.02 6.50 4.52
N SER A 225 -3.17 7.40 5.02
CA SER A 225 -2.74 8.62 4.34
C SER A 225 -1.56 8.31 3.41
N LEU A 226 -1.70 8.55 2.10
CA LEU A 226 -0.64 8.29 1.10
C LEU A 226 -0.17 6.81 1.08
N ASN A 227 -1.10 5.87 1.31
CA ASN A 227 -0.84 4.43 1.31
C ASN A 227 -1.62 3.71 0.20
N PRO A 228 -1.23 2.47 -0.16
CA PRO A 228 -2.00 1.63 -1.07
C PRO A 228 -3.44 1.39 -0.58
N ASP A 229 -4.36 1.21 -1.52
CA ASP A 229 -5.75 0.85 -1.22
C ASP A 229 -5.83 -0.63 -0.83
N TYR A 230 -6.45 -0.95 0.32
CA TYR A 230 -6.62 -2.33 0.76
C TYR A 230 -8.05 -2.82 0.52
N LYS A 231 -8.16 -4.08 0.09
CA LYS A 231 -9.42 -4.81 0.06
C LYS A 231 -9.37 -5.97 1.05
N CYS A 232 -10.24 -5.91 2.05
CA CYS A 232 -10.36 -6.94 3.07
C CYS A 232 -11.44 -7.97 2.71
N GLY A 233 -11.17 -9.23 3.07
CA GLY A 233 -12.13 -10.33 3.01
C GLY A 233 -13.08 -10.37 4.22
N PRO A 234 -14.01 -11.34 4.25
CA PRO A 234 -14.84 -11.60 5.43
C PRO A 234 -13.98 -12.18 6.58
N PRO A 235 -14.40 -11.99 7.86
CA PRO A 235 -13.74 -12.60 9.00
C PRO A 235 -13.92 -14.13 8.97
N VAL A 236 -12.81 -14.84 9.13
CA VAL A 236 -12.74 -16.31 9.14
C VAL A 236 -12.47 -16.78 10.56
N ARG A 237 -13.20 -17.81 11.02
CA ARG A 237 -12.99 -18.41 12.34
C ARG A 237 -11.69 -19.21 12.34
N VAL A 238 -10.78 -18.87 13.24
CA VAL A 238 -9.44 -19.50 13.36
C VAL A 238 -9.19 -19.97 14.78
N SER A 239 -8.12 -20.75 14.98
CA SER A 239 -7.72 -21.21 16.31
C SER A 239 -7.47 -20.03 17.25
N PRO A 240 -7.87 -20.14 18.54
CA PRO A 240 -7.69 -19.08 19.51
C PRO A 240 -6.26 -18.55 19.57
N SER A 241 -6.13 -17.22 19.54
CA SER A 241 -4.86 -16.54 19.78
C SER A 241 -4.35 -16.81 21.20
N GLN A 242 -3.03 -16.85 21.35
CA GLN A 242 -2.35 -16.98 22.62
C GLN A 242 -1.62 -15.68 22.95
N PHE A 243 -1.75 -15.22 24.19
CA PHE A 243 -1.12 -14.01 24.69
C PHE A 243 -0.23 -14.35 25.90
N PRO A 244 0.98 -13.79 26.00
CA PRO A 244 1.83 -13.98 27.17
C PRO A 244 1.13 -13.46 28.42
N ASP A 245 1.36 -14.11 29.56
CA ASP A 245 0.77 -13.70 30.83
C ASP A 245 1.19 -12.26 31.20
N PRO A 246 0.22 -11.35 31.46
CA PRO A 246 0.53 -9.98 31.87
C PRO A 246 1.36 -9.87 33.15
N SER A 247 1.33 -10.86 34.05
CA SER A 247 2.14 -10.88 35.27
C SER A 247 3.56 -11.41 35.06
N GLY A 248 3.93 -11.76 33.82
CA GLY A 248 5.25 -12.29 33.48
C GLY A 248 5.45 -13.76 33.87
N LEU A 249 4.38 -14.48 34.22
CA LEU A 249 4.45 -15.93 34.44
C LEU A 249 4.73 -16.65 33.11
N PRO A 250 5.41 -17.80 33.13
CA PRO A 250 5.71 -18.59 31.93
C PRO A 250 4.47 -19.38 31.46
N SER A 251 3.35 -18.69 31.31
CA SER A 251 2.07 -19.21 30.83
C SER A 251 1.50 -18.29 29.75
N ASN A 252 0.70 -18.87 28.87
CA ASN A 252 -0.06 -18.11 27.89
C ASN A 252 -1.55 -18.15 28.25
N THR A 253 -2.21 -17.01 28.11
CA THR A 253 -3.67 -16.92 28.14
C THR A 253 -4.22 -17.08 26.73
N THR A 254 -5.34 -17.78 26.59
CA THR A 254 -5.99 -18.01 25.29
C THR A 254 -7.19 -17.09 25.11
N ALA A 255 -7.40 -16.62 23.88
CA ALA A 255 -8.64 -15.95 23.52
C ALA A 255 -9.83 -16.92 23.70
N VAL A 256 -10.99 -16.40 24.08
CA VAL A 256 -12.26 -17.15 24.05
C VAL A 256 -12.61 -17.49 22.60
N ALA A 257 -12.36 -16.55 21.69
CA ALA A 257 -12.82 -16.63 20.33
C ALA A 257 -11.97 -15.72 19.43
N SER A 258 -11.42 -16.27 18.34
CA SER A 258 -10.57 -15.54 17.39
C SER A 258 -11.15 -15.57 15.97
N TRP A 259 -11.09 -14.43 15.28
CA TRP A 259 -11.35 -14.33 13.86
C TRP A 259 -10.23 -13.59 13.15
N GLN A 260 -9.92 -14.04 11.94
CA GLN A 260 -8.92 -13.42 11.09
C GLN A 260 -9.58 -12.80 9.87
N VAL A 261 -9.20 -11.56 9.58
CA VAL A 261 -9.53 -10.85 8.34
C VAL A 261 -8.23 -10.68 7.56
N VAL A 262 -8.23 -11.08 6.30
CA VAL A 262 -7.10 -10.87 5.40
C VAL A 262 -7.40 -9.70 4.48
N CYS A 263 -6.47 -8.77 4.38
CA CYS A 263 -6.54 -7.60 3.52
C CYS A 263 -5.35 -7.61 2.55
N ASN A 264 -5.63 -7.40 1.27
CA ASN A 264 -4.60 -7.32 0.23
C ASN A 264 -4.60 -5.95 -0.44
N ILE A 265 -3.43 -5.51 -0.86
CA ILE A 265 -3.24 -4.29 -1.63
C ILE A 265 -3.94 -4.44 -2.98
N THR A 266 -4.66 -3.39 -3.36
CA THR A 266 -5.32 -3.27 -4.64
C THR A 266 -4.76 -2.08 -5.39
N HIS A 267 -4.54 -2.26 -6.69
CA HIS A 267 -4.14 -1.19 -7.59
C HIS A 267 -5.31 -0.95 -8.55
N PRO A 268 -6.14 0.09 -8.31
CA PRO A 268 -7.22 0.44 -9.22
C PRO A 268 -6.63 0.73 -10.60
N LYS A 269 -7.21 0.14 -11.65
CA LYS A 269 -6.79 0.44 -13.02
C LYS A 269 -7.02 1.93 -13.29
N GLY A 270 -5.96 2.65 -13.63
CA GLY A 270 -6.00 4.09 -13.89
C GLY A 270 -5.74 4.98 -12.67
N ALA A 271 -5.43 4.42 -11.50
CA ALA A 271 -4.90 5.21 -10.39
C ALA A 271 -3.53 5.79 -10.76
N SER A 272 -3.35 7.08 -10.53
CA SER A 272 -2.07 7.74 -10.70
C SER A 272 -1.17 7.45 -9.50
N PRO A 273 0.11 7.11 -9.69
CA PRO A 273 1.12 7.11 -8.62
C PRO A 273 1.16 8.44 -7.87
N LYS A 274 1.72 8.47 -6.66
CA LYS A 274 1.93 9.72 -5.91
C LYS A 274 3.38 10.23 -5.93
N CYS A 275 4.29 9.43 -6.46
CA CYS A 275 5.70 9.76 -6.63
C CYS A 275 6.19 9.54 -8.07
N CYS A 276 7.20 10.31 -8.46
CA CYS A 276 7.85 10.19 -9.75
C CYS A 276 9.38 10.05 -9.64
N VAL A 277 9.97 9.48 -10.68
CA VAL A 277 11.42 9.35 -10.81
C VAL A 277 11.92 10.15 -12.02
N SER A 278 13.11 10.71 -11.89
CA SER A 278 13.88 11.31 -12.97
C SER A 278 15.24 10.63 -13.09
N PHE A 279 15.71 10.46 -14.32
CA PHE A 279 16.98 9.81 -14.60
C PHE A 279 18.01 10.78 -15.17
N SER A 280 19.23 10.70 -14.66
CA SER A 280 20.37 11.45 -15.18
C SER A 280 21.65 10.63 -15.06
N SER A 281 22.72 11.09 -15.70
CA SER A 281 23.98 10.34 -15.77
C SER A 281 25.16 11.28 -16.00
N TYR A 282 26.36 10.90 -15.57
CA TYR A 282 27.59 11.67 -15.80
C TYR A 282 27.93 11.89 -17.29
N TYR A 283 27.43 11.04 -18.20
CA TYR A 283 27.66 11.12 -19.64
C TYR A 283 26.56 11.89 -20.39
N ASN A 284 25.63 12.54 -19.67
CA ASN A 284 24.56 13.33 -20.28
C ASN A 284 24.41 14.65 -19.51
N ASP A 285 24.22 15.75 -20.24
CA ASP A 285 24.05 17.09 -19.68
C ASP A 285 22.59 17.44 -19.39
N SER A 286 21.69 16.46 -19.52
CA SER A 286 20.27 16.58 -19.32
C SER A 286 19.71 15.55 -18.34
N VAL A 287 18.53 15.85 -17.82
CA VAL A 287 17.71 14.95 -17.03
C VAL A 287 16.53 14.51 -17.87
N VAL A 288 16.24 13.21 -17.85
CA VAL A 288 14.97 12.66 -18.34
C VAL A 288 13.97 12.70 -17.19
N PRO A 289 12.97 13.61 -17.22
CA PRO A 289 11.96 13.66 -16.17
C PRO A 289 10.94 12.54 -16.34
N CYS A 290 10.05 12.42 -15.35
CA CYS A 290 8.89 11.57 -15.47
C CYS A 290 7.93 12.07 -16.56
N ARG A 291 7.01 11.20 -16.98
CA ARG A 291 5.98 11.54 -17.97
C ARG A 291 5.08 12.69 -17.49
N THR A 292 4.55 13.43 -18.44
CA THR A 292 3.52 14.44 -18.20
C THR A 292 2.33 13.83 -17.47
N CYS A 293 1.84 14.55 -16.45
CA CYS A 293 0.76 14.14 -15.57
C CYS A 293 0.97 12.77 -14.89
N ALA A 294 2.21 12.41 -14.55
CA ALA A 294 2.49 11.11 -13.92
C ALA A 294 1.61 10.83 -12.69
N CYS A 295 1.35 11.83 -11.85
CA CYS A 295 0.54 11.74 -10.65
C CYS A 295 -0.86 12.36 -10.81
N GLY A 296 -1.32 12.56 -12.05
CA GLY A 296 -2.61 13.15 -12.39
C GLY A 296 -2.49 14.45 -13.17
N CYS A 297 -3.51 14.78 -13.97
CA CYS A 297 -3.56 16.04 -14.70
C CYS A 297 -4.43 17.07 -13.96
N PRO A 298 -4.14 18.38 -14.10
CA PRO A 298 -5.01 19.42 -13.57
C PRO A 298 -6.37 19.39 -14.29
N SER A 299 -7.47 19.46 -13.53
CA SER A 299 -8.85 19.44 -14.07
C SER A 299 -9.19 20.71 -14.87
N ASN A 300 -8.58 21.85 -14.51
CA ASN A 300 -8.80 23.16 -15.15
C ASN A 300 -7.57 23.57 -15.97
N THR A 301 -7.37 22.93 -17.12
CA THR A 301 -6.35 23.36 -18.08
C THR A 301 -6.92 24.47 -18.96
N ALA A 302 -6.85 25.71 -18.47
CA ALA A 302 -7.02 26.88 -19.32
C ALA A 302 -5.84 26.98 -20.32
N ARG A 303 -5.74 26.09 -21.32
CA ARG A 303 -4.82 26.14 -22.49
C ARG A 303 -3.32 26.43 -22.23
N THR A 304 -2.81 26.45 -21.00
CA THR A 304 -1.42 26.86 -20.70
C THR A 304 -0.38 25.77 -20.93
N CYS A 305 -0.77 24.50 -20.80
CA CYS A 305 0.11 23.36 -21.02
C CYS A 305 -0.63 22.21 -21.72
N SER A 306 0.10 21.33 -22.39
CA SER A 306 -0.42 20.11 -23.00
C SER A 306 -0.36 18.95 -22.01
N THR A 307 -1.50 18.28 -21.79
CA THR A 307 -1.59 17.07 -20.95
C THR A 307 -1.12 15.80 -21.65
N THR A 308 -0.89 15.87 -22.96
CA THR A 308 -0.54 14.71 -23.82
C THR A 308 0.83 14.82 -24.48
N ALA A 309 1.42 16.01 -24.48
CA ALA A 309 2.78 16.20 -24.99
C ALA A 309 3.77 15.37 -24.17
N PRO A 310 4.80 14.79 -24.80
CA PRO A 310 5.85 14.09 -24.08
C PRO A 310 6.62 15.06 -23.18
N ALA A 311 7.10 14.56 -22.05
CA ALA A 311 7.95 15.34 -21.17
C ALA A 311 9.25 15.74 -21.87
N VAL A 312 9.67 16.99 -21.66
CA VAL A 312 10.88 17.56 -22.27
C VAL A 312 12.09 17.34 -21.36
N LEU A 313 13.27 17.17 -21.94
CA LEU A 313 14.50 17.08 -21.16
C LEU A 313 14.76 18.38 -20.40
N LEU A 314 15.31 18.26 -19.20
CA LEU A 314 15.55 19.39 -18.30
C LEU A 314 17.04 19.54 -18.00
N PRO A 315 17.54 20.76 -17.76
CA PRO A 315 18.83 20.94 -17.09
C PRO A 315 18.76 20.37 -15.65
N PRO A 316 19.86 19.80 -15.11
CA PRO A 316 19.89 19.22 -13.77
C PRO A 316 19.40 20.13 -12.64
N GLU A 317 19.69 21.43 -12.73
CA GLU A 317 19.33 22.43 -11.73
C GLU A 317 17.81 22.61 -11.62
N ALA A 318 17.06 22.36 -12.70
CA ALA A 318 15.60 22.50 -12.70
C ALA A 318 14.91 21.55 -11.72
N LEU A 319 15.54 20.43 -11.34
CA LEU A 319 15.00 19.50 -10.35
C LEU A 319 14.83 20.11 -8.96
N LEU A 320 15.57 21.19 -8.65
CA LEU A 320 15.49 21.90 -7.37
C LEU A 320 14.34 22.92 -7.30
N PHE A 321 13.65 23.13 -8.43
CA PHE A 321 12.58 24.11 -8.56
C PHE A 321 11.21 23.42 -8.66
N PRO A 322 10.14 24.06 -8.17
CA PRO A 322 8.77 23.56 -8.35
C PRO A 322 8.42 23.55 -9.84
N PHE A 323 7.50 22.67 -10.23
CA PHE A 323 7.27 22.35 -11.64
C PHE A 323 6.89 23.58 -12.47
N GLU A 324 6.05 24.45 -11.93
CA GLU A 324 5.54 25.68 -12.55
C GLU A 324 6.68 26.58 -13.04
N ASN A 325 7.80 26.57 -12.30
CA ASN A 325 8.96 27.41 -12.56
C ASN A 325 10.02 26.74 -13.44
N ARG A 326 9.82 25.48 -13.85
CA ARG A 326 10.76 24.75 -14.74
C ARG A 326 10.59 25.11 -16.20
N THR A 327 9.43 25.62 -16.62
CA THR A 327 9.09 25.84 -18.04
C THR A 327 10.08 26.77 -18.74
N ALA A 328 10.39 27.93 -18.14
CA ALA A 328 11.35 28.89 -18.70
C ALA A 328 12.77 28.31 -18.80
N MET A 329 13.18 27.53 -17.78
CA MET A 329 14.49 26.85 -17.78
C MET A 329 14.56 25.78 -18.87
N ALA A 330 13.49 25.01 -19.05
CA ALA A 330 13.40 23.98 -20.07
C ALA A 330 13.47 24.57 -21.49
N GLN A 331 12.75 25.68 -21.74
CA GLN A 331 12.80 26.40 -23.02
C GLN A 331 14.18 26.97 -23.31
N ALA A 332 14.73 27.75 -22.38
CA ALA A 332 16.06 28.35 -22.55
C ALA A 332 17.16 27.28 -22.75
N TRP A 333 17.09 26.17 -22.02
CA TRP A 333 18.03 25.07 -22.20
C TRP A 333 17.84 24.35 -23.54
N ALA A 334 16.59 24.11 -23.96
CA ALA A 334 16.31 23.51 -25.25
C ALA A 334 16.80 24.38 -26.42
N ASP A 335 16.62 25.70 -26.33
CA ASP A 335 17.13 26.66 -27.32
C ASP A 335 18.66 26.61 -27.40
N LEU A 336 19.34 26.61 -26.25
CA LEU A 336 20.80 26.46 -26.15
C LEU A 336 21.31 25.12 -26.72
N LYS A 337 20.50 24.05 -26.62
CA LYS A 337 20.83 22.72 -27.14
C LYS A 337 20.27 22.46 -28.54
N HIS A 338 19.67 23.48 -29.18
CA HIS A 338 19.02 23.38 -30.49
C HIS A 338 18.00 22.24 -30.58
N ARG A 339 17.20 22.07 -29.52
CA ARG A 339 16.14 21.05 -29.43
C ARG A 339 14.78 21.70 -29.61
N THR A 340 13.90 21.05 -30.37
CA THR A 340 12.51 21.47 -30.50
C THR A 340 11.72 21.08 -29.26
N VAL A 341 10.90 21.99 -28.75
CA VAL A 341 9.96 21.74 -27.65
C VAL A 341 8.51 21.85 -28.12
N PRO A 342 7.57 21.10 -27.52
CA PRO A 342 6.14 21.23 -27.83
C PRO A 342 5.59 22.63 -27.49
N ASN A 343 4.62 23.11 -28.28
CA ASN A 343 3.87 24.32 -27.99
C ASN A 343 2.35 24.00 -28.07
N PRO A 344 1.60 24.01 -26.95
CA PRO A 344 2.03 24.39 -25.60
C PRO A 344 2.96 23.35 -24.95
N MET A 345 3.77 23.80 -24.00
CA MET A 345 4.69 22.96 -23.22
C MET A 345 3.94 21.87 -22.45
N PRO A 346 4.58 20.72 -22.15
CA PRO A 346 3.95 19.67 -21.35
C PRO A 346 3.60 20.15 -19.94
N CYS A 347 2.49 19.64 -19.40
CA CYS A 347 2.10 19.89 -18.01
C CYS A 347 3.00 19.16 -17.00
N GLY A 348 2.83 19.56 -15.73
CA GLY A 348 3.42 18.95 -14.53
C GLY A 348 3.29 17.45 -14.44
N ASP A 349 4.24 16.82 -13.74
CA ASP A 349 4.03 15.48 -13.22
C ASP A 349 2.98 15.49 -12.08
N ASN A 350 2.85 16.61 -11.37
CA ASN A 350 1.96 16.86 -10.23
C ASN A 350 2.17 15.88 -9.07
N CYS A 351 3.41 15.40 -8.90
CA CYS A 351 3.76 14.44 -7.87
C CYS A 351 4.21 15.14 -6.58
N GLY A 352 3.72 14.68 -5.43
CA GLY A 352 4.13 15.21 -4.12
C GLY A 352 5.56 14.80 -3.72
N VAL A 353 6.08 13.73 -4.32
CA VAL A 353 7.46 13.28 -4.12
C VAL A 353 8.15 13.07 -5.46
N SER A 354 9.36 13.61 -5.61
CA SER A 354 10.20 13.33 -6.77
C SER A 354 11.54 12.73 -6.35
N ILE A 355 11.99 11.72 -7.08
CA ILE A 355 13.26 11.03 -6.82
C ILE A 355 14.14 11.19 -8.04
N ASN A 356 15.35 11.72 -7.87
CA ASN A 356 16.36 11.69 -8.91
C ASN A 356 17.32 10.54 -8.69
N TRP A 357 17.43 9.67 -9.70
CA TRP A 357 18.45 8.65 -9.77
C TRP A 357 19.49 9.07 -10.81
N HIS A 358 20.69 9.40 -10.32
CA HIS A 358 21.79 9.89 -11.13
C HIS A 358 22.93 8.88 -11.14
N VAL A 359 23.25 8.30 -12.30
CA VAL A 359 24.46 7.48 -12.46
C VAL A 359 25.68 8.39 -12.40
N LEU A 360 26.43 8.32 -11.31
CA LEU A 360 27.46 9.28 -10.95
C LEU A 360 28.84 8.93 -11.52
N THR A 361 29.24 7.67 -11.45
CA THR A 361 30.52 7.21 -12.00
C THR A 361 30.39 5.78 -12.53
N ASP A 362 31.19 5.47 -13.55
CA ASP A 362 31.41 4.10 -14.01
C ASP A 362 32.91 3.86 -14.22
N TYR A 363 33.47 2.85 -13.54
CA TYR A 363 34.90 2.53 -13.58
C TYR A 363 35.13 1.00 -13.64
N SER A 364 36.40 0.60 -13.77
CA SER A 364 36.75 -0.80 -14.09
C SER A 364 36.27 -1.84 -13.05
N ARG A 365 36.22 -1.46 -11.76
CA ARG A 365 35.88 -2.38 -10.66
C ARG A 365 34.48 -2.18 -10.08
N GLY A 366 33.77 -1.14 -10.50
CA GLY A 366 32.53 -0.72 -9.86
C GLY A 366 31.94 0.52 -10.51
N TRP A 367 30.83 0.96 -9.97
CA TRP A 367 30.13 2.17 -10.40
C TRP A 367 29.33 2.73 -9.21
N SER A 368 28.82 3.94 -9.34
CA SER A 368 28.01 4.55 -8.29
C SER A 368 26.84 5.34 -8.84
N ALA A 369 25.78 5.43 -8.05
CA ALA A 369 24.65 6.31 -8.30
C ALA A 369 24.41 7.24 -7.11
N ARG A 370 23.90 8.42 -7.39
CA ARG A 370 23.40 9.37 -6.42
C ARG A 370 21.89 9.35 -6.45
N ILE A 371 21.29 9.23 -5.28
CA ILE A 371 19.84 9.23 -5.12
C ILE A 371 19.49 10.49 -4.34
N THR A 372 18.62 11.32 -4.91
CA THR A 372 18.11 12.52 -4.25
C THR A 372 16.60 12.43 -4.17
N ILE A 373 16.05 12.53 -2.96
CA ILE A 373 14.61 12.48 -2.70
C ILE A 373 14.16 13.90 -2.35
N PHE A 374 13.11 14.36 -3.04
CA PHE A 374 12.49 15.66 -2.84
C PHE A 374 11.06 15.47 -2.34
N ASN A 375 10.73 16.14 -1.25
CA ASN A 375 9.38 16.26 -0.72
C ASN A 375 8.80 17.63 -1.08
N TRP A 376 7.81 17.63 -1.97
CA TRP A 376 7.06 18.81 -2.40
C TRP A 376 5.75 18.99 -1.62
N ASP A 377 5.41 18.06 -0.73
CA ASP A 377 4.28 18.18 0.17
C ASP A 377 4.66 19.06 1.37
N GLU A 378 3.68 19.72 2.00
CA GLU A 378 3.89 20.51 3.21
C GLU A 378 4.10 19.61 4.44
N THR A 379 3.67 18.36 4.34
CA THR A 379 3.81 17.37 5.40
C THR A 379 5.17 16.68 5.36
N ALA A 380 5.79 16.53 6.53
CA ALA A 380 7.05 15.80 6.66
C ALA A 380 6.82 14.28 6.60
N PHE A 381 7.80 13.54 6.08
CA PHE A 381 7.80 12.07 6.05
C PHE A 381 8.76 11.51 7.12
N PRO A 382 8.28 11.18 8.33
CA PRO A 382 9.07 10.48 9.34
C PRO A 382 9.17 8.98 9.03
N ASP A 383 10.23 8.34 9.51
CA ASP A 383 10.50 6.91 9.31
C ASP A 383 10.42 6.50 7.83
N TRP A 384 10.75 7.39 6.89
CA TRP A 384 10.59 7.14 5.45
C TRP A 384 11.50 5.99 4.98
N PHE A 385 11.04 5.28 3.94
CA PHE A 385 11.89 4.36 3.19
C PHE A 385 11.60 4.45 1.69
N ALA A 386 12.59 4.07 0.91
CA ALA A 386 12.46 3.81 -0.51
C ALA A 386 12.98 2.42 -0.83
N ALA A 387 12.53 1.83 -1.93
CA ALA A 387 13.11 0.60 -2.44
C ALA A 387 13.31 0.72 -3.95
N VAL A 388 14.38 0.14 -4.46
CA VAL A 388 14.65 0.09 -5.89
C VAL A 388 14.82 -1.36 -6.32
N GLN A 389 14.15 -1.73 -7.41
CA GLN A 389 14.41 -2.99 -8.10
C GLN A 389 15.35 -2.72 -9.25
N MET A 390 16.39 -3.52 -9.35
CA MET A 390 17.34 -3.47 -10.44
C MET A 390 17.49 -4.86 -11.03
N ASP A 391 17.50 -4.96 -12.35
CA ASP A 391 17.49 -6.25 -13.03
C ASP A 391 18.82 -7.00 -12.82
N GLU A 392 19.95 -6.33 -13.07
CA GLU A 392 21.28 -6.94 -13.03
C GLU A 392 22.17 -6.44 -11.88
N ALA A 393 21.91 -5.22 -11.38
CA ALA A 393 22.84 -4.50 -10.53
C ALA A 393 22.84 -4.92 -9.05
N THR A 394 21.74 -5.47 -8.52
CA THR A 394 21.55 -5.66 -7.07
C THR A 394 22.61 -6.56 -6.42
N ARG A 395 23.09 -7.60 -7.13
CA ARG A 395 24.18 -8.47 -6.65
C ARG A 395 25.51 -7.74 -6.44
N GLY A 396 25.69 -6.62 -7.14
CA GLY A 396 26.84 -5.74 -7.03
C GLY A 396 26.73 -4.75 -5.86
N PHE A 397 25.58 -4.63 -5.17
CA PHE A 397 25.39 -3.65 -4.11
C PHE A 397 26.48 -3.76 -3.02
N GLN A 398 27.15 -2.65 -2.72
CA GLN A 398 28.18 -2.59 -1.67
C GLN A 398 27.72 -1.79 -0.46
N LYS A 399 27.40 -0.51 -0.65
CA LYS A 399 27.11 0.40 0.47
C LYS A 399 26.29 1.61 0.03
N MET A 400 25.44 2.08 0.94
CA MET A 400 24.90 3.45 0.93
C MET A 400 25.60 4.29 2.00
N TYR A 401 25.96 5.53 1.66
CA TYR A 401 26.81 6.35 2.54
C TYR A 401 26.02 7.19 3.54
N SER A 402 24.91 7.78 3.13
CA SER A 402 24.11 8.69 3.98
C SER A 402 22.78 8.09 4.43
N PHE A 403 22.40 6.94 3.85
CA PHE A 403 21.22 6.15 4.20
C PHE A 403 21.66 4.78 4.71
N ASN A 404 20.80 4.13 5.49
CA ASN A 404 20.93 2.71 5.76
C ASN A 404 20.27 1.93 4.62
N GLY A 405 21.02 1.08 3.94
CA GLY A 405 20.50 0.31 2.80
C GLY A 405 20.98 -1.13 2.82
N SER A 406 20.08 -2.03 2.42
CA SER A 406 20.33 -3.47 2.37
C SER A 406 19.65 -4.09 1.14
N ALA A 407 20.22 -5.18 0.63
CA ALA A 407 19.53 -6.01 -0.34
C ALA A 407 18.38 -6.75 0.36
N LEU A 408 17.23 -6.82 -0.29
CA LEU A 408 16.01 -7.44 0.21
C LEU A 408 15.56 -8.51 -0.78
N GLU A 409 15.28 -9.70 -0.25
CA GLU A 409 14.67 -10.79 -1.02
C GLU A 409 13.15 -10.60 -1.03
N LEU A 410 12.58 -10.44 -2.23
CA LEU A 410 11.14 -10.38 -2.43
C LEU A 410 10.69 -11.58 -3.24
N ASN A 411 9.81 -12.42 -2.68
CA ASN A 411 9.23 -13.59 -3.35
C ASN A 411 10.30 -14.53 -3.97
N GLY A 412 11.43 -14.74 -3.29
CA GLY A 412 12.54 -15.57 -3.79
C GLY A 412 13.49 -14.87 -4.75
N VAL A 413 13.30 -13.57 -5.00
CA VAL A 413 14.12 -12.78 -5.93
C VAL A 413 14.91 -11.71 -5.18
N ASN A 414 16.24 -11.78 -5.30
CA ASN A 414 17.19 -10.85 -4.70
C ASN A 414 17.57 -9.70 -5.65
N ASN A 415 16.55 -8.99 -6.14
CA ASN A 415 16.71 -7.86 -7.06
C ASN A 415 16.36 -6.50 -6.44
N THR A 416 15.97 -6.47 -5.16
CA THR A 416 15.52 -5.24 -4.49
C THR A 416 16.57 -4.72 -3.51
N ILE A 417 16.76 -3.41 -3.46
CA ILE A 417 17.53 -2.72 -2.44
C ILE A 417 16.58 -1.79 -1.69
N ILE A 418 16.39 -2.04 -0.39
CA ILE A 418 15.64 -1.15 0.50
C ILE A 418 16.60 -0.14 1.12
N MET A 419 16.13 1.10 1.25
CA MET A 419 16.90 2.19 1.84
C MET A 419 16.03 3.05 2.75
N GLN A 420 16.59 3.49 3.86
CA GLN A 420 15.92 4.30 4.87
C GLN A 420 16.90 5.31 5.49
N GLY A 421 16.37 6.35 6.10
CA GLY A 421 17.20 7.31 6.84
C GLY A 421 17.95 6.66 8.01
N LEU A 422 19.07 7.26 8.39
CA LEU A 422 19.81 6.84 9.58
C LEU A 422 19.01 7.17 10.86
N PRO A 423 19.21 6.45 11.97
CA PRO A 423 18.58 6.82 13.25
C PRO A 423 18.83 8.30 13.61
N GLY A 424 17.75 9.05 13.85
CA GLY A 424 17.80 10.50 14.12
C GLY A 424 17.79 11.40 12.87
N LEU A 425 17.98 10.83 11.67
CA LEU A 425 17.90 11.51 10.37
C LEU A 425 16.87 10.84 9.44
N ASN A 426 15.95 10.09 10.03
CA ASN A 426 14.87 9.35 9.39
C ASN A 426 13.64 10.22 9.07
N TYR A 427 13.84 11.50 8.78
CA TYR A 427 12.76 12.40 8.37
C TYR A 427 13.13 13.21 7.13
N ILE A 428 12.15 13.38 6.24
CA ILE A 428 12.22 14.36 5.14
C ILE A 428 11.25 15.47 5.50
N VAL A 429 11.75 16.70 5.67
CA VAL A 429 10.89 17.86 5.94
C VAL A 429 9.96 18.15 4.76
N GLY A 430 8.90 18.91 5.00
CA GLY A 430 8.02 19.40 3.94
C GLY A 430 8.63 20.54 3.12
N GLU A 431 7.93 20.93 2.06
CA GLU A 431 8.21 22.12 1.27
C GLU A 431 8.08 23.38 2.12
N THR A 432 9.07 24.29 2.01
CA THR A 432 9.09 25.57 2.71
C THR A 432 9.25 26.73 1.73
N ASP A 433 8.93 27.94 2.17
CA ASP A 433 9.17 29.14 1.36
C ASP A 433 10.67 29.35 1.09
N GLY A 434 10.98 29.94 -0.06
CA GLY A 434 12.33 30.41 -0.38
C GLY A 434 12.76 31.57 0.53
N ALA A 435 14.06 31.89 0.52
CA ALA A 435 14.64 32.91 1.39
C ALA A 435 13.92 34.27 1.29
N ASN A 436 13.52 34.67 0.09
CA ASN A 436 12.61 35.77 -0.15
C ASN A 436 11.35 35.29 -0.88
N PRO A 437 10.22 35.05 -0.18
CA PRO A 437 9.00 34.49 -0.79
C PRO A 437 8.40 35.32 -1.94
N LYS A 438 8.80 36.59 -2.09
CA LYS A 438 8.36 37.46 -3.21
C LYS A 438 9.14 37.24 -4.50
N LYS A 439 10.31 36.59 -4.45
CA LYS A 439 11.24 36.44 -5.58
C LYS A 439 11.70 35.01 -5.75
N ASP A 440 11.96 34.33 -4.64
CA ASP A 440 12.48 32.98 -4.61
C ASP A 440 11.32 31.99 -4.56
N PRO A 441 11.38 30.92 -5.36
CA PRO A 441 10.38 29.88 -5.35
C PRO A 441 10.45 29.08 -4.05
N ARG A 442 9.38 28.32 -3.76
CA ARG A 442 9.39 27.33 -2.68
C ARG A 442 10.47 26.29 -2.90
N VAL A 443 10.98 25.75 -1.80
CA VAL A 443 12.10 24.82 -1.75
C VAL A 443 11.61 23.51 -1.14
N PRO A 444 11.83 22.36 -1.81
CA PRO A 444 11.39 21.08 -1.29
C PRO A 444 12.26 20.63 -0.12
N GLY A 445 11.68 19.81 0.76
CA GLY A 445 12.50 19.00 1.66
C GLY A 445 13.38 18.05 0.85
N LYS A 446 14.63 17.85 1.28
CA LYS A 446 15.61 17.11 0.48
C LYS A 446 16.45 16.17 1.34
N GLN A 447 16.57 14.92 0.88
CA GLN A 447 17.53 13.95 1.38
C GLN A 447 18.33 13.37 0.23
N GLN A 448 19.60 13.04 0.47
CA GLN A 448 20.48 12.54 -0.59
C GLN A 448 21.44 11.46 -0.05
N THR A 449 21.72 10.47 -0.89
CA THR A 449 22.79 9.50 -0.64
C THR A 449 23.58 9.21 -1.92
N VAL A 450 24.71 8.55 -1.74
CA VAL A 450 25.43 7.86 -2.81
C VAL A 450 25.37 6.36 -2.51
N VAL A 451 25.14 5.56 -3.54
CA VAL A 451 25.17 4.11 -3.52
C VAL A 451 26.31 3.62 -4.40
N SER A 452 27.10 2.66 -3.91
CA SER A 452 28.20 2.05 -4.65
C SER A 452 27.91 0.59 -4.99
N PHE A 453 28.37 0.19 -6.17
CA PHE A 453 28.22 -1.15 -6.71
C PHE A 453 29.57 -1.69 -7.21
N THR A 454 29.85 -2.97 -6.96
CA THR A 454 30.97 -3.70 -7.55
C THR A 454 30.54 -4.43 -8.81
N LYS A 455 31.40 -4.41 -9.83
CA LYS A 455 31.22 -5.22 -11.04
C LYS A 455 31.66 -6.68 -10.86
N LYS A 456 32.32 -7.03 -9.75
CA LYS A 456 32.84 -8.38 -9.48
C LYS A 456 31.73 -9.43 -9.48
N ASN A 457 30.56 -9.08 -8.96
CA ASN A 457 29.42 -9.99 -8.79
C ASN A 457 28.37 -9.85 -9.90
N THR A 458 28.63 -8.98 -10.88
CA THR A 458 27.72 -8.66 -11.99
C THR A 458 28.51 -8.68 -13.31
N PRO A 459 29.06 -9.85 -13.69
CA PRO A 459 29.85 -9.98 -14.91
C PRO A 459 28.99 -9.60 -16.13
N GLY A 460 29.51 -8.73 -16.99
CA GLY A 460 28.81 -8.28 -18.19
C GLY A 460 27.90 -7.06 -17.99
N ILE A 461 27.79 -6.50 -16.78
CA ILE A 461 26.97 -5.31 -16.52
C ILE A 461 27.40 -4.13 -17.39
N ASN A 462 26.44 -3.56 -18.11
CA ASN A 462 26.61 -2.42 -18.98
C ASN A 462 25.83 -1.21 -18.46
N VAL A 463 26.47 -0.50 -17.53
CA VAL A 463 25.90 0.68 -16.85
C VAL A 463 25.45 1.75 -17.84
N ALA A 464 26.22 1.97 -18.92
CA ALA A 464 25.90 2.96 -19.95
C ALA A 464 24.81 2.53 -20.93
N ALA A 465 24.49 1.23 -21.01
CA ALA A 465 23.41 0.71 -21.86
C ALA A 465 22.05 0.61 -21.13
N GLY A 466 22.03 0.78 -19.81
CA GLY A 466 20.77 0.85 -19.05
C GLY A 466 20.82 0.16 -17.68
N ASP A 467 21.75 -0.77 -17.47
CA ASP A 467 21.78 -1.62 -16.26
C ASP A 467 22.05 -0.84 -14.97
N GLY A 468 22.51 0.42 -15.09
CA GLY A 468 22.70 1.34 -13.97
C GLY A 468 21.41 1.98 -13.45
N PHE A 469 20.27 1.78 -14.10
CA PHE A 469 18.98 2.37 -13.75
C PHE A 469 18.01 1.34 -13.16
N PRO A 470 17.18 1.73 -12.18
CA PRO A 470 16.20 0.83 -11.60
C PRO A 470 15.03 0.57 -12.55
N SER A 471 14.54 -0.66 -12.56
CA SER A 471 13.33 -1.08 -13.30
C SER A 471 12.04 -0.77 -12.52
N LYS A 472 12.13 -0.65 -11.18
CA LYS A 472 11.06 -0.12 -10.33
C LYS A 472 11.62 0.70 -9.17
N VAL A 473 10.85 1.68 -8.73
CA VAL A 473 11.14 2.46 -7.53
C VAL A 473 9.88 2.54 -6.69
N PHE A 474 10.02 2.32 -5.39
CA PHE A 474 8.96 2.43 -4.41
C PHE A 474 9.33 3.51 -3.40
N PHE A 475 8.35 4.32 -3.00
CA PHE A 475 8.49 5.26 -1.89
C PHE A 475 7.34 5.04 -0.91
N ASN A 476 7.67 4.73 0.35
CA ASN A 476 6.69 4.43 1.41
C ASN A 476 5.60 3.41 0.98
N GLY A 477 5.98 2.45 0.14
CA GLY A 477 5.13 1.36 -0.32
C GLY A 477 4.30 1.62 -1.58
N GLU A 478 4.35 2.82 -2.15
CA GLU A 478 3.77 3.10 -3.46
C GLU A 478 4.82 3.00 -4.58
N GLU A 479 4.45 2.36 -5.69
CA GLU A 479 5.28 2.28 -6.90
C GLU A 479 5.28 3.64 -7.61
N CYS A 480 6.46 4.21 -7.82
CA CYS A 480 6.63 5.50 -8.47
C CYS A 480 6.61 5.37 -9.99
N ALA A 481 6.15 6.43 -10.67
CA ALA A 481 6.22 6.50 -12.11
C ALA A 481 7.66 6.71 -12.59
N LEU A 482 8.13 5.84 -13.49
CA LEU A 482 9.44 5.94 -14.13
C LEU A 482 9.37 6.70 -15.47
N PRO A 483 10.46 7.36 -15.89
CA PRO A 483 10.62 7.86 -17.25
C PRO A 483 10.52 6.73 -18.28
N SER A 484 9.95 7.01 -19.46
CA SER A 484 9.88 6.03 -20.56
C SER A 484 11.19 5.83 -21.32
N VAL A 485 12.18 6.69 -21.08
CA VAL A 485 13.46 6.71 -21.79
C VAL A 485 14.59 6.84 -20.78
N LEU A 486 15.69 6.12 -21.02
CA LEU A 486 16.90 6.24 -20.22
C LEU A 486 17.85 7.27 -20.84
N PRO A 487 18.70 7.95 -20.06
CA PRO A 487 19.80 8.73 -20.60
C PRO A 487 20.67 7.85 -21.50
N THR A 488 20.83 8.24 -22.77
CA THR A 488 21.69 7.52 -23.72
C THR A 488 22.99 8.29 -23.95
N ASN A 489 24.11 7.57 -24.02
CA ASN A 489 25.35 8.13 -24.54
C ASN A 489 25.25 8.24 -26.07
N ASN A 490 25.75 9.33 -26.67
CA ASN A 490 25.77 9.52 -28.12
C ASN A 490 26.51 8.40 -28.87
N SER A 491 27.40 7.65 -28.20
CA SER A 491 28.10 6.49 -28.76
C SER A 491 27.21 5.24 -28.93
N ASN A 492 26.08 5.14 -28.22
CA ASN A 492 25.17 3.99 -28.26
C ASN A 492 24.04 4.16 -29.29
N ARG A 493 24.23 4.98 -30.34
CA ARG A 493 23.36 4.94 -31.53
C ARG A 493 23.64 3.68 -32.36
N GLU A 494 23.55 2.51 -31.77
CA GLU A 494 23.39 1.27 -32.52
C GLU A 494 21.93 1.16 -32.96
N GLY A 495 21.62 1.76 -34.12
CA GLY A 495 20.26 1.69 -34.65
C GLY A 495 19.99 2.42 -35.96
N SER A 496 21.01 2.95 -36.65
CA SER A 496 20.81 3.58 -37.96
C SER A 496 21.77 3.07 -39.04
N THR A 497 22.94 2.54 -38.67
CA THR A 497 23.92 2.03 -39.64
C THR A 497 23.49 0.71 -40.27
N ALA A 498 22.88 -0.22 -39.51
CA ALA A 498 22.45 -1.51 -40.06
C ALA A 498 21.32 -1.38 -41.11
N ILE A 499 20.39 -0.43 -40.92
CA ILE A 499 19.31 -0.16 -41.87
C ILE A 499 19.87 0.48 -43.15
N LEU A 500 20.79 1.44 -43.02
CA LEU A 500 21.50 2.04 -44.16
C LEU A 500 22.32 1.01 -44.94
N SER A 501 22.99 0.07 -44.27
CA SER A 501 23.74 -1.01 -44.93
C SER A 501 22.85 -1.96 -45.72
N ILE A 502 21.65 -2.29 -45.22
CA ILE A 502 20.68 -3.13 -45.94
C ILE A 502 20.12 -2.39 -47.15
N PHE A 503 19.76 -1.11 -47.03
CA PHE A 503 19.29 -0.31 -48.17
C PHE A 503 20.37 -0.12 -49.24
N LEU A 504 21.63 0.11 -48.84
CA LEU A 504 22.77 0.17 -49.78
C LEU A 504 23.02 -1.18 -50.45
N ALA A 505 22.96 -2.29 -49.72
CA ALA A 505 23.13 -3.62 -50.30
C ALA A 505 22.01 -3.94 -51.31
N VAL A 506 20.75 -3.62 -51.00
CA VAL A 506 19.61 -3.80 -51.92
C VAL A 506 19.74 -2.88 -53.14
N PHE A 507 20.17 -1.63 -52.96
CA PHE A 507 20.37 -0.70 -54.08
C PHE A 507 21.49 -1.18 -55.02
N VAL A 508 22.61 -1.65 -54.47
CA VAL A 508 23.71 -2.24 -55.26
C VAL A 508 23.26 -3.51 -55.98
N PHE A 509 22.44 -4.36 -55.34
CA PHE A 509 21.89 -5.56 -55.98
C PHE A 509 20.95 -5.24 -57.15
N ILE A 510 20.15 -4.17 -57.04
CA ILE A 510 19.25 -3.72 -58.11
C ILE A 510 20.04 -3.14 -59.29
N VAL A 511 21.11 -2.39 -59.02
CA VAL A 511 21.96 -1.78 -60.07
C VAL A 511 22.82 -2.83 -60.79
N LEU A 512 23.20 -3.93 -60.13
CA LEU A 512 23.94 -5.04 -60.76
C LEU A 512 23.05 -5.97 -61.60
N HIS A 513 21.71 -5.84 -61.50
CA HIS A 513 20.73 -6.63 -62.25
C HIS A 513 19.95 -5.83 -63.31
N GLN A 514 20.35 -4.59 -63.59
CA GLN A 514 20.03 -3.84 -64.81
C GLN A 514 21.24 -3.87 -65.74
#